data_AF-A0A0G4IXT5-F1
#
_entry.id   AF-A0A0G4IXT5-F1
#
_cell.length_a   1.000
_cell.length_b   1.000
_cell.length_c   1.000
_cell.angle_alpha   90.00
_cell.angle_beta   90.00
_cell.angle_gamma   90.00
#
_symmetry.space_group_name_H-M   'P 1'
#
loop_
_entity.id
_entity.type
_entity.pdbx_description
1 polymer ?
#
loop_
_entity_poly.entity_id
_entity_poly.type
_entity_poly.pdbx_seq_one_letter_code
_entity_poly.pdbx_strand_id
1 'polypeptide(L)'
;MSPAVDSVADGGRGRLPHESTSCASRIWDAPVALWGSVALAIIRLAPHYPNMTPLTALGVYAGARLRFWTSLAIVFPALIVTDVVIGCMDLNAPWNGTRSFTAFSWATPFVYLTVAINVALSGLVLRRFHPLKLVPVCLFGSLQFFVVTNFAAWLVGSMYPHTFDGLVVCYAMGLPFLGNQILGDLCYTGAIFAVHAVVTQYARFSSERFSSKPSAAAGDATATESLC
;
A
#
# COMPACT_ATOMS: atom_id res chain seq x y z
N MET A 1 34.13 -66.16 7.53
CA MET A 1 32.86 -66.50 8.21
C MET A 1 32.17 -65.19 8.56
N SER A 2 31.06 -64.89 7.87
CA SER A 2 30.12 -63.82 8.23
C SER A 2 29.23 -64.32 9.41
N PRO A 3 28.48 -63.45 10.11
CA PRO A 3 27.27 -62.88 9.53
C PRO A 3 27.03 -61.38 9.80
N ALA A 4 26.18 -60.82 8.93
CA ALA A 4 25.51 -59.53 9.05
C ALA A 4 24.42 -59.54 10.15
N VAL A 5 23.89 -58.35 10.49
CA VAL A 5 22.45 -58.01 10.73
C VAL A 5 22.31 -56.57 11.28
N ASP A 6 21.59 -55.74 10.50
CA ASP A 6 20.53 -54.75 10.80
C ASP A 6 20.78 -53.54 11.74
N SER A 7 20.61 -52.28 11.29
CA SER A 7 19.37 -51.47 11.01
C SER A 7 18.87 -50.67 12.24
N VAL A 8 18.21 -49.54 11.98
CA VAL A 8 17.45 -48.65 12.91
C VAL A 8 18.33 -47.55 13.58
N ALA A 9 18.03 -46.24 13.57
CA ALA A 9 16.79 -45.50 13.42
C ALA A 9 16.99 -44.13 12.73
N ASP A 10 15.98 -43.81 11.93
CA ASP A 10 15.52 -42.51 11.49
C ASP A 10 15.48 -41.48 12.65
N GLY A 11 16.36 -40.48 12.59
CA GLY A 11 16.35 -39.30 13.46
C GLY A 11 15.49 -38.20 12.85
N GLY A 12 14.18 -38.45 12.74
CA GLY A 12 13.18 -37.46 12.37
C GLY A 12 13.24 -36.25 13.30
N ARG A 13 13.98 -35.21 12.90
CA ARG A 13 13.93 -33.90 13.55
C ARG A 13 12.53 -33.35 13.36
N GLY A 14 11.68 -33.55 14.37
CA GLY A 14 10.40 -32.87 14.52
C GLY A 14 10.61 -31.38 14.36
N ARG A 15 10.16 -30.85 13.23
CA ARG A 15 10.15 -29.42 12.95
C ARG A 15 9.16 -28.80 13.95
N LEU A 16 9.67 -27.99 14.88
CA LEU A 16 8.85 -27.40 15.94
C LEU A 16 7.66 -26.64 15.33
N PRO A 17 6.47 -26.70 15.94
CA PRO A 17 5.23 -26.12 15.41
C PRO A 17 5.26 -24.59 15.22
N HIS A 18 6.30 -23.90 15.70
CA HIS A 18 6.46 -22.45 15.55
C HIS A 18 6.90 -22.03 14.13
N GLU A 19 7.53 -22.90 13.33
CA GLU A 19 7.92 -22.54 11.95
C GLU A 19 6.76 -22.64 10.95
N SER A 20 5.83 -23.57 11.16
CA SER A 20 4.69 -23.76 10.23
C SER A 20 3.66 -22.62 10.33
N THR A 21 3.46 -22.05 11.52
CA THR A 21 2.54 -20.92 11.72
C THR A 21 3.03 -19.63 11.06
N SER A 22 4.35 -19.40 11.00
CA SER A 22 4.91 -18.17 10.38
C SER A 22 4.80 -18.14 8.85
N CYS A 23 4.68 -19.30 8.19
CA CYS A 23 4.53 -19.36 6.73
C CYS A 23 3.06 -19.11 6.33
N ALA A 24 2.12 -19.72 7.05
CA ALA A 24 0.68 -19.52 6.86
C ALA A 24 0.24 -18.08 7.16
N SER A 25 0.83 -17.44 8.17
CA SER A 25 0.48 -16.07 8.58
C SER A 25 0.84 -15.00 7.56
N ARG A 26 1.79 -15.29 6.65
CA ARG A 26 2.31 -14.34 5.65
C ARG A 26 1.54 -14.39 4.32
N ILE A 27 0.65 -15.37 4.15
CA ILE A 27 -0.15 -15.57 2.92
C ILE A 27 -1.20 -14.45 2.76
N TRP A 28 -1.73 -13.93 3.87
CA TRP A 28 -2.78 -12.90 3.84
C TRP A 28 -2.26 -11.47 3.70
N ASP A 29 -1.01 -11.20 4.06
CA ASP A 29 -0.48 -9.84 4.06
C ASP A 29 -0.37 -9.25 2.64
N ALA A 30 0.11 -10.05 1.68
CA ALA A 30 0.25 -9.62 0.28
C ALA A 30 -1.09 -9.33 -0.43
N PRO A 31 -2.10 -10.23 -0.44
CA PRO A 31 -3.38 -9.93 -1.08
C PRO A 31 -4.10 -8.75 -0.41
N VAL A 32 -4.05 -8.61 0.93
CA VAL A 32 -4.63 -7.44 1.62
C VAL A 32 -3.91 -6.15 1.22
N ALA A 33 -2.59 -6.19 1.03
CA ALA A 33 -1.83 -5.05 0.53
C ALA A 33 -2.19 -4.68 -0.92
N LEU A 34 -2.37 -5.67 -1.79
CA LEU A 34 -2.82 -5.46 -3.18
C LEU A 34 -4.21 -4.80 -3.20
N TRP A 35 -5.19 -5.42 -2.55
CA TRP A 35 -6.57 -4.91 -2.51
C TRP A 35 -6.66 -3.55 -1.82
N GLY A 36 -5.91 -3.32 -0.74
CA GLY A 36 -5.86 -2.00 -0.10
C GLY A 36 -5.30 -0.91 -1.01
N SER A 37 -4.31 -1.23 -1.85
CA SER A 37 -3.74 -0.28 -2.82
C SER A 37 -4.75 0.05 -3.92
N VAL A 38 -5.48 -0.95 -4.41
CA VAL A 38 -6.58 -0.75 -5.36
C VAL A 38 -7.70 0.10 -4.75
N ALA A 39 -8.08 -0.16 -3.49
CA ALA A 39 -9.09 0.62 -2.79
C ALA A 39 -8.71 2.10 -2.69
N LEU A 40 -7.46 2.42 -2.36
CA LEU A 40 -6.96 3.81 -2.33
C LEU A 40 -7.03 4.47 -3.71
N ALA A 41 -6.71 3.73 -4.78
CA ALA A 41 -6.83 4.23 -6.14
C ALA A 41 -8.30 4.55 -6.51
N ILE A 42 -9.25 3.72 -6.07
CA ILE A 42 -10.68 3.98 -6.28
C ILE A 42 -11.16 5.18 -5.46
N ILE A 43 -10.75 5.29 -4.18
CA ILE A 43 -11.09 6.44 -3.32
C ILE A 43 -10.62 7.76 -3.94
N ARG A 44 -9.51 7.74 -4.69
CA ARG A 44 -9.02 8.91 -5.43
C ARG A 44 -10.02 9.47 -6.45
N LEU A 45 -10.94 8.65 -6.96
CA LEU A 45 -11.97 9.09 -7.91
C LEU A 45 -13.14 9.81 -7.22
N ALA A 46 -13.25 9.71 -5.89
CA ALA A 46 -14.29 10.41 -5.15
C ALA A 46 -14.02 11.92 -5.12
N PRO A 47 -15.07 12.76 -5.11
CA PRO A 47 -14.90 14.19 -4.93
C PRO A 47 -14.18 14.47 -3.61
N HIS A 48 -13.02 15.10 -3.70
CA HIS A 48 -12.17 15.42 -2.57
C HIS A 48 -11.78 16.90 -2.62
N TYR A 49 -11.44 17.46 -1.47
CA TYR A 49 -10.92 18.82 -1.41
C TYR A 49 -9.55 18.93 -2.11
N PRO A 50 -9.15 20.10 -2.64
CA PRO A 50 -7.87 20.25 -3.33
C PRO A 50 -6.67 19.81 -2.48
N ASN A 51 -5.79 18.98 -3.06
CA ASN A 51 -4.64 18.31 -2.42
C ASN A 51 -4.97 17.37 -1.25
N MET A 52 -6.24 17.17 -0.88
CA MET A 52 -6.64 16.17 0.10
C MET A 52 -6.92 14.83 -0.61
N THR A 53 -5.90 14.21 -1.20
CA THR A 53 -6.04 13.00 -2.01
C THR A 53 -5.29 11.81 -1.40
N PRO A 54 -5.71 10.56 -1.65
CA PRO A 54 -5.02 9.38 -1.14
C PRO A 54 -3.69 9.07 -1.87
N LEU A 55 -3.08 10.04 -2.55
CA LEU A 55 -1.89 9.84 -3.41
C LEU A 55 -0.66 9.44 -2.60
N THR A 56 -0.33 10.18 -1.53
CA THR A 56 0.77 9.83 -0.62
C THR A 56 0.45 8.53 0.10
N ALA A 57 -0.79 8.35 0.56
CA ALA A 57 -1.21 7.13 1.25
C ALA A 57 -1.02 5.88 0.37
N LEU A 58 -1.34 5.95 -0.92
CA LEU A 58 -1.12 4.88 -1.88
C LEU A 58 0.37 4.53 -2.00
N GLY A 59 1.24 5.52 -2.17
CA GLY A 59 2.69 5.32 -2.24
C GLY A 59 3.27 4.75 -0.95
N VAL A 60 2.90 5.32 0.19
CA VAL A 60 3.39 4.91 1.52
C VAL A 60 2.93 3.50 1.86
N TYR A 61 1.66 3.19 1.65
CA TYR A 61 1.08 1.87 1.94
C TYR A 61 1.67 0.77 1.05
N ALA A 62 1.70 1.01 -0.27
CA ALA A 62 2.28 0.05 -1.21
C ALA A 62 3.76 -0.19 -0.90
N GLY A 63 4.55 0.88 -0.73
CA GLY A 63 5.98 0.78 -0.42
C GLY A 63 6.28 0.07 0.90
N ALA A 64 5.45 0.28 1.93
CA ALA A 64 5.64 -0.37 3.22
C ALA A 64 5.27 -1.86 3.25
N ARG A 65 4.31 -2.29 2.40
CA ARG A 65 3.71 -3.64 2.46
C ARG A 65 4.13 -4.56 1.33
N LEU A 66 4.52 -4.03 0.18
CA LEU A 66 4.89 -4.81 -1.00
C LEU A 66 6.40 -4.67 -1.29
N ARG A 67 6.92 -5.54 -2.16
CA ARG A 67 8.29 -5.39 -2.67
C ARG A 67 8.35 -4.13 -3.52
N PHE A 68 9.52 -3.47 -3.58
CA PHE A 68 9.71 -2.21 -4.31
C PHE A 68 9.14 -2.25 -5.74
N TRP A 69 9.58 -3.22 -6.56
CA TRP A 69 9.11 -3.37 -7.94
C TRP A 69 7.62 -3.69 -8.05
N THR A 70 7.08 -4.51 -7.15
CA THR A 70 5.64 -4.80 -7.09
C THR A 70 4.82 -3.56 -6.73
N SER A 71 5.33 -2.74 -5.80
CA SER A 71 4.70 -1.48 -5.41
C SER A 71 4.59 -0.54 -6.60
N LEU A 72 5.69 -0.32 -7.33
CA LEU A 72 5.69 0.53 -8.52
C LEU A 72 4.75 -0.02 -9.60
N ALA A 73 4.76 -1.34 -9.82
CA ALA A 73 3.91 -2.00 -10.82
C ALA A 73 2.40 -1.89 -10.52
N ILE A 74 2.01 -1.54 -9.29
CA ILE A 74 0.60 -1.31 -8.92
C ILE A 74 0.30 0.18 -8.91
N VAL A 75 1.17 0.95 -8.25
CA VAL A 75 0.98 2.38 -8.04
C VAL A 75 0.94 3.12 -9.37
N PHE A 76 1.90 2.89 -10.27
CA PHE A 76 1.96 3.65 -11.53
C PHE A 76 0.78 3.38 -12.47
N PRO A 77 0.40 2.12 -12.76
CA PRO A 77 -0.81 1.86 -13.53
C PRO A 77 -2.06 2.42 -12.85
N ALA A 78 -2.18 2.33 -11.53
CA ALA A 78 -3.30 2.92 -10.81
C ALA A 78 -3.38 4.45 -10.97
N LEU A 79 -2.24 5.15 -10.89
CA LEU A 79 -2.19 6.60 -11.13
C LEU A 79 -2.61 6.94 -12.57
N ILE A 80 -2.05 6.25 -13.56
CA ILE A 80 -2.35 6.47 -14.98
C ILE A 80 -3.85 6.25 -15.24
N VAL A 81 -4.39 5.13 -14.78
CA VAL A 81 -5.82 4.81 -14.98
C VAL A 81 -6.70 5.83 -14.28
N THR A 82 -6.40 6.19 -13.03
CA THR A 82 -7.22 7.14 -12.29
C THR A 82 -7.13 8.56 -12.87
N ASP A 83 -5.98 9.01 -13.35
CA ASP A 83 -5.82 10.29 -14.05
C ASP A 83 -6.58 10.34 -15.38
N VAL A 84 -6.56 9.25 -16.15
CA VAL A 84 -7.37 9.13 -17.37
C VAL A 84 -8.85 9.20 -17.03
N VAL A 85 -9.32 8.48 -16.00
CA VAL A 85 -10.73 8.51 -15.58
C VAL A 85 -11.14 9.90 -15.10
N ILE A 86 -10.34 10.53 -14.24
CA ILE A 86 -10.60 11.89 -13.73
C ILE A 86 -10.67 12.90 -14.89
N GLY A 87 -9.76 12.80 -15.86
CA GLY A 87 -9.74 13.64 -17.05
C GLY A 87 -10.93 13.38 -17.98
N CYS A 88 -11.27 12.12 -18.26
CA CYS A 88 -12.39 11.76 -19.15
C CYS A 88 -13.76 12.12 -18.57
N MET A 89 -13.93 12.00 -17.26
CA MET A 89 -15.21 12.22 -16.57
C MET A 89 -15.36 13.65 -16.03
N ASP A 90 -14.38 14.54 -16.29
CA ASP A 90 -14.35 15.91 -15.76
C ASP A 90 -14.59 15.98 -14.24
N LEU A 91 -14.09 15.00 -13.47
CA LEU A 91 -14.37 14.91 -12.03
C LEU A 91 -13.84 16.11 -11.22
N ASN A 92 -12.88 16.84 -11.79
CA ASN A 92 -12.35 18.08 -11.22
C ASN A 92 -13.16 19.34 -11.57
N ALA A 93 -14.19 19.25 -12.43
CA ALA A 93 -15.00 20.39 -12.83
C ALA A 93 -15.61 21.19 -11.66
N PRO A 94 -16.05 20.57 -10.54
CA PRO A 94 -16.54 21.33 -9.38
C PRO A 94 -15.50 22.25 -8.75
N TRP A 95 -14.21 21.96 -8.92
CA TRP A 95 -13.10 22.67 -8.27
C TRP A 95 -12.36 23.62 -9.22
N ASN A 96 -12.27 23.26 -10.51
CA ASN A 96 -11.46 24.00 -11.49
C ASN A 96 -12.28 24.98 -12.35
N GLY A 97 -13.62 24.98 -12.23
CA GLY A 97 -14.52 25.92 -12.92
C GLY A 97 -14.53 25.82 -14.45
N THR A 98 -13.70 24.96 -15.04
CA THR A 98 -13.52 24.79 -16.48
C THR A 98 -13.59 23.30 -16.82
N ARG A 99 -14.45 22.92 -17.77
CA ARG A 99 -14.45 21.58 -18.37
C ARG A 99 -13.34 21.53 -19.41
N SER A 100 -12.21 20.97 -19.04
CA SER A 100 -11.11 20.73 -19.97
C SER A 100 -10.54 19.37 -19.68
N PHE A 101 -10.56 18.52 -20.71
CA PHE A 101 -9.88 17.24 -20.70
C PHE A 101 -8.38 17.50 -20.55
N THR A 102 -7.86 17.34 -19.34
CA THR A 102 -6.42 17.43 -19.06
C THR A 102 -6.04 16.28 -18.13
N ALA A 103 -6.13 15.05 -18.66
CA ALA A 103 -5.68 13.86 -17.95
C ALA A 103 -4.18 13.94 -17.59
N PHE A 104 -3.39 14.56 -18.48
CA PHE A 104 -1.96 14.73 -18.30
C PHE A 104 -1.54 16.17 -18.57
N SER A 105 -0.60 16.64 -17.77
CA SER A 105 0.09 17.92 -17.93
C SER A 105 1.60 17.71 -17.90
N TRP A 106 2.36 18.72 -18.30
CA TRP A 106 3.82 18.72 -18.16
C TRP A 106 4.30 18.59 -16.71
N ALA A 107 3.43 18.88 -15.73
CA ALA A 107 3.71 18.71 -14.31
C ALA A 107 3.42 17.28 -13.79
N THR A 108 2.66 16.46 -14.53
CA THR A 108 2.28 15.10 -14.09
C THR A 108 3.49 14.19 -13.78
N PRO A 109 4.60 14.20 -14.55
CA PRO A 109 5.78 13.40 -14.20
C PRO A 109 6.37 13.74 -12.82
N PHE A 110 6.29 15.01 -12.41
CA PHE A 110 6.77 15.45 -11.09
C PHE A 110 5.88 14.93 -9.97
N VAL A 111 4.55 14.91 -10.17
CA VAL A 111 3.60 14.26 -9.26
C VAL A 111 3.96 12.78 -9.11
N TYR A 112 4.21 12.07 -10.21
CA TYR A 112 4.54 10.64 -10.16
C TYR A 112 5.88 10.38 -9.46
N LEU A 113 6.87 11.25 -9.67
CA LEU A 113 8.14 11.21 -8.96
C LEU A 113 7.94 11.29 -7.45
N THR A 114 7.07 12.19 -6.98
CA THR A 114 6.79 12.34 -5.54
C THR A 114 6.21 11.06 -4.93
N VAL A 115 5.36 10.34 -5.68
CA VAL A 115 4.80 9.07 -5.23
C VAL A 115 5.86 7.97 -5.25
N ALA A 116 6.74 7.96 -6.24
CA ALA A 116 7.87 7.02 -6.27
C ALA A 116 8.83 7.22 -5.10
N ILE A 117 9.10 8.47 -4.72
CA ILE A 117 9.88 8.82 -3.51
C ILE A 117 9.18 8.26 -2.27
N ASN A 118 7.87 8.44 -2.14
CA ASN A 118 7.09 7.89 -1.02
C ASN A 118 7.15 6.36 -0.95
N VAL A 119 7.07 5.67 -2.11
CA VAL A 119 7.23 4.21 -2.19
C VAL A 119 8.61 3.78 -1.69
N ALA A 120 9.68 4.42 -2.17
CA ALA A 120 11.04 4.10 -1.78
C ALA A 120 11.30 4.36 -0.29
N LEU A 121 10.92 5.54 0.20
CA LEU A 121 11.08 5.95 1.60
C LEU A 121 10.35 4.99 2.53
N SER A 122 9.10 4.66 2.21
CA SER A 122 8.28 3.81 3.07
C SER A 122 8.77 2.38 3.10
N GLY A 123 9.23 1.85 1.96
CA GLY A 123 9.88 0.53 1.89
C GLY A 123 11.19 0.43 2.67
N LEU A 124 11.86 1.56 2.91
CA LEU A 124 13.06 1.63 3.75
C LEU A 124 12.69 1.78 5.24
N VAL A 125 11.86 2.77 5.58
CA VAL A 125 11.59 3.19 6.97
C VAL A 125 10.59 2.29 7.68
N LEU A 126 9.57 1.82 6.95
CA LEU A 126 8.42 1.08 7.50
C LEU A 126 8.53 -0.43 7.34
N ARG A 127 9.64 -0.94 6.83
CA ARG A 127 9.91 -2.39 6.70
C ARG A 127 9.84 -3.13 8.04
N ARG A 128 10.23 -2.45 9.12
CA ARG A 128 9.91 -2.82 10.51
C ARG A 128 8.83 -1.86 11.00
N PHE A 129 7.59 -2.28 10.81
CA PHE A 129 6.42 -1.43 11.06
C PHE A 129 6.36 -0.99 12.52
N HIS A 130 6.20 0.32 12.72
CA HIS A 130 5.89 0.92 14.01
C HIS A 130 4.97 2.11 13.77
N PRO A 131 3.80 2.20 14.42
CA PRO A 131 2.77 3.19 14.08
C PRO A 131 3.27 4.64 14.21
N LEU A 132 4.14 4.94 15.19
CA LEU A 132 4.68 6.29 15.37
C LEU A 132 5.57 6.75 14.20
N LYS A 133 6.09 5.82 13.37
CA LYS A 133 6.88 6.19 12.18
C LYS A 133 6.00 6.71 11.05
N LEU A 134 4.69 6.51 11.09
CA LEU A 134 3.78 7.00 10.04
C LEU A 134 3.74 8.53 10.01
N VAL A 135 3.73 9.19 11.16
CA VAL A 135 3.65 10.66 11.26
C VAL A 135 4.80 11.35 10.52
N PRO A 136 6.09 11.08 10.82
CA PRO A 136 7.19 11.73 10.11
C PRO A 136 7.25 11.34 8.62
N VAL A 137 6.85 10.10 8.26
CA VAL A 137 6.78 9.69 6.84
C VAL A 137 5.70 10.49 6.09
N CYS A 138 4.53 10.70 6.68
CA CYS A 138 3.47 11.51 6.08
C CYS A 138 3.89 12.98 5.97
N LEU A 139 4.46 13.55 7.03
CA LEU A 139 4.93 14.95 7.01
C LEU A 139 6.01 15.17 5.96
N PHE A 140 6.97 14.25 5.85
CA PHE A 140 7.95 14.28 4.76
C PHE A 140 7.27 14.17 3.41
N GLY A 141 6.34 13.22 3.24
CA GLY A 141 5.57 13.00 2.03
C GLY A 141 4.82 14.25 1.57
N SER A 142 4.15 14.95 2.47
CA SER A 142 3.46 16.21 2.17
C SER A 142 4.43 17.34 1.83
N LEU A 143 5.53 17.47 2.57
CA LEU A 143 6.52 18.52 2.34
C LEU A 143 7.25 18.35 1.01
N GLN A 144 7.70 17.13 0.69
CA GLN A 144 8.35 16.86 -0.59
C GLN A 144 7.36 17.00 -1.75
N PHE A 145 6.09 16.60 -1.56
CA PHE A 145 5.05 16.81 -2.57
C PHE A 145 4.88 18.30 -2.86
N PHE A 146 4.73 19.10 -1.81
CA PHE A 146 4.60 20.55 -1.90
C PHE A 146 5.79 21.19 -2.63
N VAL A 147 7.02 20.84 -2.25
CA VAL A 147 8.23 21.38 -2.90
C VAL A 147 8.29 21.01 -4.37
N VAL A 148 8.17 19.73 -4.70
CA VAL A 148 8.37 19.25 -6.07
C VAL A 148 7.25 19.72 -7.00
N THR A 149 5.99 19.72 -6.55
CA THR A 149 4.85 20.08 -7.40
C THR A 149 4.70 21.59 -7.63
N ASN A 150 4.99 22.43 -6.63
CA ASN A 150 5.00 23.88 -6.83
C ASN A 150 6.19 24.31 -7.70
N PHE A 151 7.36 23.70 -7.50
CA PHE A 151 8.49 23.92 -8.41
C PHE A 151 8.15 23.53 -9.84
N ALA A 152 7.50 22.37 -10.04
CA ALA A 152 7.03 21.95 -11.36
C ALA A 152 6.02 22.94 -11.95
N ALA A 153 5.02 23.38 -11.17
CA ALA A 153 4.01 24.35 -11.61
C ALA A 153 4.64 25.68 -12.07
N TRP A 154 5.68 26.14 -11.40
CA TRP A 154 6.46 27.31 -11.83
C TRP A 154 7.37 27.03 -13.03
N LEU A 155 7.99 25.85 -13.09
CA LEU A 155 8.97 25.51 -14.14
C LEU A 155 8.32 25.27 -15.50
N VAL A 156 7.20 24.55 -15.53
CA VAL A 156 6.54 24.11 -16.78
C VAL A 156 5.18 24.76 -17.02
N GLY A 157 4.64 25.47 -16.02
CA GLY A 157 3.40 26.22 -16.14
C GLY A 157 3.63 27.65 -16.62
N SER A 158 2.56 28.32 -17.05
CA SER A 158 2.58 29.70 -17.54
C SER A 158 1.96 30.71 -16.57
N MET A 159 1.50 30.25 -15.40
CA MET A 159 0.73 31.07 -14.44
C MET A 159 1.61 32.09 -13.70
N TYR A 160 2.89 31.80 -13.52
CA TYR A 160 3.84 32.66 -12.81
C TYR A 160 5.02 32.98 -13.73
N PRO A 161 5.59 34.20 -13.66
CA PRO A 161 6.82 34.51 -14.38
C PRO A 161 7.95 33.56 -13.98
N HIS A 162 8.77 33.13 -14.94
CA HIS A 162 9.95 32.30 -14.70
C HIS A 162 11.12 33.11 -14.11
N THR A 163 10.86 33.84 -13.03
CA THR A 163 11.82 34.61 -12.24
C THR A 163 11.82 34.11 -10.80
N PHE A 164 12.81 34.50 -10.01
CA PHE A 164 12.87 34.15 -8.59
C PHE A 164 11.64 34.68 -7.82
N ASP A 165 11.20 35.90 -8.11
CA ASP A 165 10.00 36.45 -7.48
C ASP A 165 8.74 35.65 -7.84
N GLY A 166 8.62 35.22 -9.11
CA GLY A 166 7.53 34.35 -9.54
C GLY A 166 7.53 33.00 -8.83
N LEU A 167 8.72 32.45 -8.54
CA LEU A 167 8.86 31.22 -7.75
C LEU A 167 8.39 31.42 -6.30
N VAL A 168 8.80 32.51 -5.65
CA VAL A 168 8.37 32.84 -4.28
C VAL A 168 6.86 32.99 -4.21
N VAL A 169 6.26 33.70 -5.17
CA VAL A 169 4.79 33.86 -5.26
C VAL A 169 4.10 32.51 -5.47
N CYS A 170 4.63 31.65 -6.35
CA CYS A 170 4.06 30.32 -6.57
C CYS A 170 4.02 29.50 -5.26
N TYR A 171 5.09 29.51 -4.48
CA TYR A 171 5.12 28.83 -3.18
C TYR A 171 4.19 29.45 -2.14
N ALA A 172 4.13 30.79 -2.08
CA ALA A 172 3.25 31.49 -1.17
C ALA A 172 1.77 31.15 -1.43
N MET A 173 1.37 31.13 -2.71
CA MET A 173 0.02 30.73 -3.13
C MET A 173 -0.23 29.23 -2.95
N GLY A 174 0.82 28.42 -2.91
CA GLY A 174 0.75 26.99 -2.62
C GLY A 174 0.46 26.66 -1.15
N LEU A 175 0.81 27.54 -0.20
CA LEU A 175 0.77 27.25 1.25
C LEU A 175 -0.59 26.74 1.77
N PRO A 176 -1.76 27.29 1.35
CA PRO A 176 -3.05 26.79 1.80
C PRO A 176 -3.26 25.31 1.46
N PHE A 177 -2.71 24.84 0.34
CA PHE A 177 -2.85 23.44 -0.08
C PHE A 177 -1.97 22.48 0.71
N LEU A 178 -0.89 22.95 1.33
CA LEU A 178 -0.04 22.13 2.19
C LEU A 178 -0.79 21.62 3.42
N GLY A 179 -1.67 22.44 4.01
CA GLY A 179 -2.51 22.03 5.13
C GLY A 179 -3.44 20.87 4.78
N ASN A 180 -4.12 20.98 3.63
CA ASN A 180 -4.99 19.91 3.11
C ASN A 180 -4.21 18.63 2.83
N GLN A 181 -3.00 18.77 2.26
CA GLN A 181 -2.11 17.65 1.96
C GLN A 181 -1.72 16.92 3.25
N ILE A 182 -1.27 17.63 4.28
CA ILE A 182 -0.88 17.04 5.57
C ILE A 182 -2.06 16.30 6.20
N LEU A 183 -3.24 16.93 6.23
CA LEU A 183 -4.44 16.33 6.80
C LEU A 183 -4.87 15.09 6.02
N GLY A 184 -4.89 15.16 4.69
CA GLY A 184 -5.21 14.03 3.82
C GLY A 184 -4.23 12.87 4.00
N ASP A 185 -2.92 13.16 3.99
CA ASP A 185 -1.86 12.17 4.11
C ASP A 185 -1.95 11.42 5.44
N LEU A 186 -2.16 12.14 6.56
CA LEU A 186 -2.33 11.52 7.88
C LEU A 186 -3.62 10.69 7.96
N CYS A 187 -4.75 11.22 7.48
CA CYS A 187 -6.04 10.55 7.56
C CYS A 187 -6.09 9.29 6.68
N TYR A 188 -5.76 9.39 5.39
CA TYR A 188 -5.81 8.25 4.48
C TYR A 188 -4.76 7.19 4.82
N THR A 189 -3.53 7.59 5.18
CA THR A 189 -2.49 6.64 5.58
C THR A 189 -2.84 5.98 6.91
N GLY A 190 -3.29 6.74 7.90
CA GLY A 190 -3.74 6.17 9.18
C GLY A 190 -4.87 5.17 8.99
N ALA A 191 -5.89 5.54 8.21
CA ALA A 191 -7.04 4.69 7.94
C ALA A 191 -6.67 3.37 7.24
N ILE A 192 -5.89 3.42 6.16
CA ILE A 192 -5.54 2.19 5.43
C ILE A 192 -4.67 1.25 6.26
N PHE A 193 -3.74 1.78 7.07
CA PHE A 193 -2.91 0.95 7.93
C PHE A 193 -3.72 0.34 9.09
N ALA A 194 -4.69 1.07 9.63
CA ALA A 194 -5.63 0.54 10.63
C ALA A 194 -6.50 -0.58 10.04
N VAL A 195 -7.11 -0.35 8.87
CA VAL A 195 -7.91 -1.37 8.16
C VAL A 195 -7.07 -2.61 7.86
N HIS A 196 -5.85 -2.44 7.36
CA HIS A 196 -4.93 -3.54 7.09
C HIS A 196 -4.65 -4.37 8.36
N ALA A 197 -4.38 -3.71 9.49
CA ALA A 197 -4.12 -4.40 10.75
C ALA A 197 -5.32 -5.23 11.22
N VAL A 198 -6.52 -4.66 11.15
CA VAL A 198 -7.77 -5.33 11.52
C VAL A 198 -8.04 -6.53 10.60
N VAL A 199 -8.01 -6.34 9.28
CA VAL A 199 -8.31 -7.40 8.30
C VAL A 199 -7.32 -8.56 8.41
N THR A 200 -6.02 -8.27 8.53
CA THR A 200 -5.00 -9.32 8.68
C THR A 200 -5.14 -10.06 10.02
N GLN A 201 -5.51 -9.38 11.11
CA GLN A 201 -5.77 -10.03 12.40
C GLN A 201 -6.97 -10.98 12.32
N TYR A 202 -8.08 -10.57 11.71
CA TYR A 202 -9.26 -11.43 11.52
C TYR A 202 -8.98 -12.63 10.60
N ALA A 203 -8.25 -12.43 9.49
CA ALA A 203 -7.88 -13.51 8.58
C ALA A 203 -7.02 -14.57 9.28
N ARG A 204 -6.07 -14.13 10.12
CA ARG A 204 -5.22 -15.02 10.93
C ARG A 204 -6.04 -15.85 11.91
N PHE A 205 -6.90 -15.21 12.70
CA PHE A 205 -7.77 -15.89 13.66
C PHE A 205 -8.68 -16.93 12.97
N SER A 206 -9.22 -16.60 11.79
CA SER A 206 -10.07 -17.52 11.04
C SER A 206 -9.32 -18.76 10.57
N SER A 207 -8.07 -18.60 10.09
CA SER A 207 -7.24 -19.70 9.60
C SER A 207 -6.87 -20.72 10.69
N GLU A 208 -6.64 -20.25 11.92
CA GLU A 208 -6.34 -21.12 13.07
C GLU A 208 -7.55 -21.99 13.43
N ARG A 209 -8.76 -21.42 13.40
CA ARG A 209 -10.01 -22.12 13.71
C ARG A 209 -10.36 -23.22 12.70
N PHE A 210 -10.01 -23.05 11.43
CA PHE A 210 -10.21 -24.07 10.40
C PHE A 210 -9.21 -25.22 10.51
N SER A 211 -7.96 -24.94 10.92
CA SER A 211 -6.96 -25.98 11.16
C SER A 211 -7.22 -26.79 12.43
N SER A 212 -7.89 -26.21 13.43
CA SER A 212 -8.16 -26.86 14.72
C SER A 212 -9.42 -27.72 14.74
N LYS A 213 -10.24 -27.76 13.67
CA LYS A 213 -11.36 -28.70 13.58
C LYS A 213 -10.81 -30.12 13.39
N PRO A 214 -11.04 -31.06 14.32
CA PRO A 214 -10.63 -32.45 14.12
C PRO A 214 -11.30 -32.99 12.87
N SER A 215 -10.52 -33.64 11.99
CA SER A 215 -11.08 -34.43 10.89
C SER A 215 -11.98 -35.49 11.49
N ALA A 216 -13.30 -35.33 11.37
CA ALA A 216 -14.30 -36.33 11.75
C ALA A 216 -14.32 -37.50 10.76
N ALA A 217 -13.14 -38.01 10.37
CA ALA A 217 -12.96 -39.08 9.41
C ALA A 217 -11.63 -39.81 9.69
N ALA A 218 -11.55 -40.43 10.86
CA ALA A 218 -10.60 -41.52 11.16
C ALA A 218 -11.23 -42.37 12.27
N GLY A 219 -12.36 -43.00 11.93
CA GLY A 219 -13.14 -43.79 12.88
C GLY A 219 -14.10 -44.70 12.12
N ASP A 220 -13.57 -45.50 11.20
CA ASP A 220 -14.24 -46.71 10.73
C ASP A 220 -13.24 -47.65 10.05
N ALA A 221 -12.34 -48.23 10.83
CA ALA A 221 -11.43 -49.28 10.37
C ALA A 221 -10.92 -50.14 11.53
N THR A 222 -11.81 -50.72 12.34
CA THR A 222 -11.50 -51.89 13.20
C THR A 222 -12.79 -52.42 13.84
N ALA A 223 -13.63 -53.17 13.11
CA ALA A 223 -14.67 -54.01 13.72
C ALA A 223 -15.28 -55.03 12.73
N THR A 224 -14.47 -55.81 12.03
CA THR A 224 -14.97 -57.01 11.32
C THR A 224 -13.85 -58.02 11.09
N GLU A 225 -13.29 -58.56 12.18
CA GLU A 225 -12.58 -59.84 12.15
C GLU A 225 -12.69 -60.51 13.53
N SER A 226 -13.78 -61.25 13.74
CA SER A 226 -13.82 -62.40 14.65
C SER A 226 -15.03 -63.28 14.32
N LEU A 227 -14.89 -64.08 13.27
CA LEU A 227 -15.56 -65.38 13.15
C LEU A 227 -14.49 -66.43 13.44
N CYS A 228 -14.48 -66.92 14.67
CA CYS A 228 -14.04 -68.26 15.08
C CYS A 228 -14.68 -68.57 16.43
#